data_AF-A0AAD4ZE12-F1
#
_entry.id   AF-A0AAD4ZE12-F1
#
_cell.length_a   1.000
_cell.length_b   1.000
_cell.length_c   1.000
_cell.angle_alpha   90.00
_cell.angle_beta   90.00
_cell.angle_gamma   90.00
#
_symmetry.space_group_name_H-M   'P 1'
#
loop_
_entity.id
_entity.type
_entity.pdbx_description
1 polymer ?
#
loop_
_entity_poly.entity_id
_entity_poly.type
_entity_poly.pdbx_seq_one_letter_code
_entity_poly.pdbx_strand_id
1 'polypeptide(L)'
;MVGSGSAGGDLRTPQFNGSNYDYWSVKMETILIAYDLWDAVEIGIQPQPILSMKQALKALEMKRVRLSKFQWKHLLSPEKIRSKMPRL
;
A
#
# COMPACT_ATOMS: atom_id res chain seq x y z
N MET A 1 8.09 -38.79 33.26
CA MET A 1 7.61 -37.40 33.30
C MET A 1 6.50 -37.26 32.28
N VAL A 2 5.29 -36.98 32.74
CA VAL A 2 4.06 -36.90 31.93
C VAL A 2 4.12 -35.73 30.96
N GLY A 3 3.55 -35.92 29.76
CA GLY A 3 3.68 -35.01 28.63
C GLY A 3 2.92 -33.68 28.77
N SER A 4 3.36 -32.72 27.97
CA SER A 4 2.56 -31.56 27.58
C SER A 4 2.52 -31.52 26.06
N GLY A 5 1.56 -32.25 25.50
CA GLY A 5 1.01 -31.88 24.20
C GLY A 5 0.23 -30.59 24.37
N SER A 6 0.68 -29.53 23.72
CA SER A 6 -0.18 -28.39 23.38
C SER A 6 -0.30 -28.37 21.87
N ALA A 7 -1.18 -29.24 21.38
CA ALA A 7 -1.75 -29.14 20.05
C ALA A 7 -2.90 -28.12 20.12
N GLY A 8 -2.76 -27.01 19.40
CA GLY A 8 -3.84 -26.04 19.19
C GLY A 8 -3.88 -24.92 20.23
N GLY A 9 -3.52 -23.70 19.83
CA GLY A 9 -3.88 -22.53 20.66
C GLY A 9 -3.14 -21.23 20.38
N ASP A 10 -2.03 -21.23 19.66
CA ASP A 10 -1.38 -19.98 19.26
C ASP A 10 -1.23 -20.02 17.74
N LEU A 11 -1.89 -19.10 17.03
CA LEU A 11 -1.73 -18.85 15.59
C LEU A 11 -0.34 -18.27 15.28
N ARG A 12 0.66 -18.72 16.04
CA ARG A 12 2.02 -18.25 15.97
C ARG A 12 2.65 -18.90 14.77
N THR A 13 3.02 -18.07 13.80
CA THR A 13 3.79 -18.48 12.63
C THR A 13 4.96 -19.37 13.08
N PRO A 14 5.13 -20.54 12.47
CA PRO A 14 6.18 -21.48 12.86
C PRO A 14 7.53 -20.77 12.80
N GLN A 15 8.24 -20.74 13.92
CA GLN A 15 9.53 -20.05 14.01
C GLN A 15 10.61 -20.89 13.34
N PHE A 16 11.38 -20.29 12.44
CA PHE A 16 12.51 -20.96 11.84
C PHE A 16 13.72 -20.84 12.76
N ASN A 17 14.27 -21.97 13.20
CA ASN A 17 15.43 -22.04 14.08
C ASN A 17 16.72 -22.43 13.35
N GLY A 18 16.71 -22.49 12.01
CA GLY A 18 17.86 -22.88 11.20
C GLY A 18 18.03 -24.39 10.99
N SER A 19 17.18 -25.22 11.61
CA SER A 19 17.17 -26.67 11.41
C SER A 19 15.79 -27.16 10.95
N ASN A 20 15.72 -28.40 10.47
CA ASN A 20 14.47 -29.05 10.04
C ASN A 20 13.68 -28.23 9.00
N TYR A 21 14.38 -27.68 8.01
CA TYR A 21 13.78 -26.88 6.94
C TYR A 21 12.61 -27.60 6.27
N ASP A 22 12.76 -28.88 5.95
CA ASP A 22 11.71 -29.67 5.28
C ASP A 22 10.40 -29.74 6.08
N TYR A 23 10.49 -29.81 7.41
CA TYR A 23 9.32 -29.82 8.27
C TYR A 23 8.73 -28.42 8.46
N TRP A 24 9.60 -27.42 8.53
CA TRP A 24 9.18 -26.02 8.65
C TRP A 24 8.52 -25.50 7.37
N SER A 25 9.05 -25.85 6.20
CA SER A 25 8.54 -25.42 4.90
C SER A 25 7.14 -25.96 4.66
N VAL A 26 6.90 -27.25 4.90
CA VAL A 26 5.57 -27.87 4.78
C VAL A 26 4.54 -27.17 5.67
N LYS A 27 4.91 -26.79 6.90
CA LYS A 27 4.02 -26.03 7.80
C LYS A 27 3.72 -24.63 7.27
N MET A 28 4.73 -23.93 6.79
CA MET A 28 4.56 -22.58 6.23
C MET A 28 3.73 -22.59 4.95
N GLU A 29 4.00 -23.53 4.05
CA GLU A 29 3.23 -23.74 2.82
C GLU A 29 1.75 -23.99 3.15
N THR A 30 1.47 -24.91 4.08
CA THR A 30 0.09 -25.20 4.51
C THR A 30 -0.63 -23.96 5.04
N ILE A 31 0.05 -23.16 5.87
CA ILE A 31 -0.53 -21.93 6.43
C ILE A 31 -0.81 -20.93 5.31
N LEU A 32 0.14 -20.69 4.42
CA LEU A 32 -0.02 -19.72 3.33
C LEU A 32 -1.11 -20.14 2.34
N ILE A 33 -1.21 -21.43 2.00
CA ILE A 33 -2.30 -21.96 1.17
C ILE A 33 -3.66 -21.79 1.87
N ALA A 34 -3.75 -22.09 3.17
CA ALA A 34 -5.01 -21.93 3.92
C ALA A 34 -5.50 -20.48 3.99
N TYR A 35 -4.60 -19.51 3.90
CA TYR A 35 -4.93 -18.07 3.87
C TYR A 35 -4.98 -17.48 2.45
N ASP A 36 -4.81 -18.28 1.41
CA ASP A 36 -4.75 -17.80 0.01
C ASP A 36 -3.63 -16.76 -0.21
N LEU A 37 -2.51 -16.94 0.49
CA LEU A 37 -1.33 -16.06 0.45
C LEU A 37 -0.14 -16.67 -0.30
N TRP A 38 -0.24 -17.94 -0.71
CA TRP A 38 0.85 -18.65 -1.39
C TRP A 38 1.20 -18.04 -2.75
N ASP A 39 0.23 -17.41 -3.41
CA ASP A 39 0.42 -16.65 -4.65
C ASP A 39 1.55 -15.62 -4.55
N ALA A 40 1.74 -14.98 -3.38
CA ALA A 40 2.81 -14.01 -3.18
C ALA A 40 4.22 -14.64 -3.20
N VAL A 41 4.31 -15.93 -2.85
CA VAL A 41 5.56 -16.72 -2.88
C VAL A 41 5.82 -17.23 -4.29
N GLU A 42 4.80 -17.71 -5.00
CA GLU A 42 4.93 -18.26 -6.36
C GLU A 42 5.13 -17.18 -7.42
N ILE A 43 4.28 -16.15 -7.41
CA ILE A 43 4.27 -15.07 -8.40
C ILE A 43 5.38 -14.04 -8.06
N GLY A 44 5.80 -14.03 -6.80
CA GLY A 44 6.69 -13.03 -6.24
C GLY A 44 5.96 -11.72 -5.94
N ILE A 45 6.40 -11.04 -4.89
CA ILE A 45 5.91 -9.69 -4.60
C ILE A 45 6.59 -8.74 -5.58
N GLN A 46 5.86 -8.39 -6.65
CA GLN A 46 6.20 -7.19 -7.41
C GLN A 46 6.27 -6.04 -6.40
N PRO A 47 7.38 -5.28 -6.32
CA PRO A 47 7.41 -4.10 -5.50
C PRO A 47 6.34 -3.17 -6.05
N GLN A 48 5.15 -3.20 -5.45
CA GLN A 48 4.20 -2.11 -5.54
C GLN A 48 5.06 -0.89 -5.25
N PRO A 49 5.16 0.11 -6.14
CA PRO A 49 5.83 1.33 -5.79
C PRO A 49 5.07 1.82 -4.57
N ILE A 50 5.66 1.63 -3.40
CA ILE A 50 5.23 2.25 -2.17
C ILE A 50 5.44 3.70 -2.53
N LEU A 51 4.39 4.33 -3.06
CA LEU A 51 4.34 5.75 -3.24
C LEU A 51 4.53 6.22 -1.82
N SER A 52 5.77 6.59 -1.51
CA SER A 52 6.12 7.13 -0.21
C SER A 52 5.03 8.15 0.07
N MET A 53 4.38 8.11 1.23
CA MET A 53 3.31 9.06 1.57
C MET A 53 3.73 10.50 1.20
N LYS A 54 5.04 10.80 1.32
CA LYS A 54 5.68 12.04 0.88
C LYS A 54 5.59 12.29 -0.64
N GLN A 55 5.83 11.29 -1.48
CA GLN A 55 5.70 11.37 -2.94
C GLN A 55 4.23 11.52 -3.37
N ALA A 56 3.31 10.80 -2.73
CA ALA A 56 1.87 10.94 -2.99
C ALA A 56 1.37 12.35 -2.62
N LEU A 57 1.79 12.87 -1.47
CA LEU A 57 1.49 14.25 -1.05
C LEU A 57 2.10 15.29 -1.99
N LYS A 58 3.35 15.10 -2.45
CA LYS A 58 3.96 15.97 -3.47
C LYS A 58 3.18 15.94 -4.79
N ALA A 59 2.72 14.77 -5.22
CA ALA A 59 1.92 14.63 -6.43
C ALA A 59 0.54 15.31 -6.30
N LEU A 60 -0.11 15.19 -5.14
CA LEU A 60 -1.37 15.88 -4.85
C LEU A 60 -1.18 17.39 -4.80
N GLU A 61 -0.11 17.87 -4.16
CA GLU A 61 0.20 19.31 -4.10
C GLU A 61 0.51 19.87 -5.49
N MET A 62 1.28 19.14 -6.31
CA MET A 62 1.50 19.53 -7.71
C MET A 62 0.20 19.58 -8.51
N LYS A 63 -0.71 18.61 -8.32
CA LYS A 63 -2.03 18.64 -8.96
C LYS A 63 -2.85 19.84 -8.48
N ARG A 64 -2.84 20.15 -7.18
CA ARG A 64 -3.52 21.32 -6.58
C ARG A 64 -2.97 22.63 -7.13
N VAL A 65 -1.64 22.76 -7.24
CA VAL A 65 -0.97 23.93 -7.84
C VAL A 65 -1.25 24.04 -9.33
N ARG A 66 -1.21 22.93 -10.08
CA ARG A 66 -1.53 22.91 -11.52
C ARG A 66 -2.98 23.30 -11.78
N LEU A 67 -3.92 22.74 -11.01
CA LEU A 67 -5.34 23.07 -11.11
C LEU A 67 -5.61 24.51 -10.69
N SER A 68 -5.01 24.98 -9.59
CA SER A 68 -5.08 26.38 -9.18
C SER A 68 -4.57 27.29 -10.29
N LYS A 69 -3.35 27.08 -10.78
CA LYS A 69 -2.77 27.86 -11.90
C LYS A 69 -3.64 27.81 -13.16
N PHE A 70 -4.25 26.68 -13.48
CA PHE A 70 -5.17 26.53 -14.61
C PHE A 70 -6.49 27.32 -14.39
N GLN A 71 -7.07 27.23 -13.19
CA GLN A 71 -8.26 27.97 -12.79
C GLN A 71 -7.99 29.48 -12.81
N TRP A 72 -6.87 29.96 -12.27
CA TRP A 72 -6.50 31.37 -12.32
C TRP A 72 -6.28 31.85 -13.76
N LYS A 73 -5.60 31.08 -14.61
CA LYS A 73 -5.47 31.41 -16.04
C LYS A 73 -6.83 31.59 -16.71
N HIS A 74 -7.81 30.76 -16.37
CA HIS A 74 -9.17 30.89 -16.88
C HIS A 74 -9.91 32.11 -16.31
N LEU A 75 -9.67 32.45 -15.04
CA LEU A 75 -10.24 33.65 -14.39
C LEU A 75 -9.60 34.96 -14.87
N LEU A 76 -8.33 34.93 -15.31
CA LEU A 76 -7.63 36.06 -15.90
C LEU A 76 -7.98 36.29 -17.38
N SER A 77 -8.92 35.52 -17.94
CA SER A 77 -9.44 35.80 -19.27
C SER A 77 -9.99 37.24 -19.31
N PRO A 78 -9.64 38.06 -20.31
CA PRO A 78 -10.07 39.45 -20.41
C PRO A 78 -11.60 39.60 -20.39
N GLU A 79 -12.33 38.59 -20.85
CA GLU A 79 -13.80 38.54 -20.77
C GLU A 79 -14.32 38.37 -19.34
N LYS A 80 -13.64 37.56 -18.53
CA LYS A 80 -14.04 37.27 -17.15
C LYS A 80 -13.65 38.39 -16.18
N ILE A 81 -12.51 39.06 -16.43
CA ILE A 81 -12.08 40.25 -15.68
C ILE A 81 -13.07 41.41 -15.91
N ARG A 82 -13.45 41.67 -17.17
CA ARG A 82 -14.40 42.73 -17.53
C ARG A 82 -15.77 42.56 -16.88
N SER A 83 -16.23 41.32 -16.71
CA SER A 83 -17.50 40.98 -16.04
C SER A 83 -17.45 41.18 -14.51
N LYS A 84 -16.26 41.28 -13.89
CA LYS A 84 -16.09 41.41 -12.44
C LYS A 84 -15.74 42.82 -11.96
N MET A 85 -15.49 43.77 -12.87
CA MET A 85 -15.28 45.17 -12.50
C MET A 85 -16.63 45.86 -12.23
N PRO A 86 -16.82 46.52 -11.07
CA PRO A 86 -17.96 47.40 -10.87
C PRO A 86 -17.90 48.51 -11.92
N ARG A 87 -19.02 48.79 -12.61
CA ARG A 87 -19.09 49.94 -13.50
C ARG A 87 -19.02 51.21 -12.65
N LEU A 88 -17.97 52.00 -12.84
CA LEU A 88 -17.87 53.37 -12.35
C LEU A 88 -18.84 54.27 -13.12
#